data_AF-A0A2E6XBT1-F1
#
_entry.id   AF-A0A2E6XBT1-F1
#
_cell.length_a   1.000
_cell.length_b   1.000
_cell.length_c   1.000
_cell.angle_alpha   90.00
_cell.angle_beta   90.00
_cell.angle_gamma   90.00
#
_symmetry.space_group_name_H-M   'P 1'
#
loop_
_entity.id
_entity.type
_entity.pdbx_description
1 polymer ?
#
loop_
_entity_poly.entity_id
_entity_poly.type
_entity_poly.pdbx_seq_one_letter_code
_entity_poly.pdbx_strand_id
1 'polypeptide(L)'
;MRNVGAKTLYIEPGSSWENGYVESFNGKLRDELLDRETFYALREVRILTEQYRHTYNQVRPHSSLDYRPPESAAVLTVETIPELVGLT
;
A
#
# COMPACT_ATOMS: atom_id res chain seq x y z
N MET A 1 -14.31 2.45 -14.99
CA MET A 1 -13.57 1.35 -14.33
C MET A 1 -13.43 0.06 -15.15
N ARG A 2 -14.19 -0.19 -16.23
CA ARG A 2 -14.14 -1.49 -16.96
C ARG A 2 -12.93 -1.76 -17.87
N ASN A 3 -12.01 -0.81 -18.09
CA ASN A 3 -10.94 -0.94 -19.10
C ASN A 3 -9.50 -0.86 -18.56
N VAL A 4 -9.27 -1.17 -17.27
CA VAL A 4 -7.91 -1.14 -16.68
C VAL A 4 -7.32 -2.56 -16.51
N GLY A 5 -8.04 -3.61 -16.93
CA GLY A 5 -7.61 -5.01 -16.75
C GLY A 5 -7.66 -5.54 -15.31
N ALA A 6 -8.00 -4.68 -14.33
CA ALA A 6 -8.14 -5.07 -12.94
C ALA A 6 -9.37 -5.96 -12.72
N LYS A 7 -9.19 -7.07 -11.97
CA LYS A 7 -10.27 -7.95 -11.53
C LYS A 7 -10.63 -7.62 -10.08
N THR A 8 -11.92 -7.65 -9.75
CA THR A 8 -12.39 -7.52 -8.38
C THR A 8 -12.07 -8.80 -7.61
N LEU A 9 -11.41 -8.65 -6.47
CA LEU A 9 -11.27 -9.71 -5.46
C LEU A 9 -12.39 -9.54 -4.45
N TYR A 10 -13.21 -10.58 -4.29
CA TYR A 10 -14.26 -10.63 -3.27
C TYR A 10 -13.72 -11.34 -2.05
N ILE A 11 -14.12 -10.86 -0.87
CA ILE A 11 -13.90 -11.53 0.40
C ILE A 11 -15.11 -12.42 0.73
N GLU A 12 -14.89 -13.47 1.50
CA GLU A 12 -15.94 -14.32 2.02
C GLU A 12 -16.81 -13.55 3.03
N PRO A 13 -18.15 -13.71 2.98
CA PRO A 13 -19.04 -13.12 3.98
C PRO A 13 -18.67 -13.58 5.39
N GLY A 14 -18.38 -12.63 6.28
CA GLY A 14 -17.97 -12.92 7.66
C GLY A 14 -16.45 -13.05 7.86
N SER A 15 -15.65 -12.96 6.79
CA SER A 15 -14.19 -13.12 6.84
C SER A 15 -13.46 -11.78 6.83
N SER A 16 -13.64 -10.97 7.89
CA SER A 16 -13.02 -9.63 7.96
C SER A 16 -11.49 -9.63 7.88
N TRP A 17 -10.84 -10.72 8.32
CA TRP A 17 -9.39 -10.89 8.27
C TRP A 17 -8.81 -10.88 6.85
N GLU A 18 -9.61 -11.18 5.82
CA GLU A 18 -9.17 -11.13 4.42
C GLU A 18 -8.89 -9.70 3.94
N ASN A 19 -9.40 -8.70 4.67
CA ASN A 19 -9.13 -7.28 4.41
C ASN A 19 -7.94 -6.74 5.25
N GLY A 20 -7.18 -7.61 5.92
CA GLY A 20 -6.17 -7.22 6.90
C GLY A 20 -5.10 -6.25 6.38
N TYR A 21 -4.77 -6.29 5.09
CA TYR A 21 -3.83 -5.34 4.49
C TYR A 21 -4.35 -3.89 4.54
N VAL A 22 -5.59 -3.68 4.09
CA VAL A 22 -6.23 -2.35 4.08
C VAL A 22 -6.51 -1.88 5.49
N GLU A 23 -6.93 -2.79 6.37
CA GLU A 23 -7.17 -2.48 7.79
C GLU A 23 -5.89 -2.03 8.50
N SER A 24 -4.78 -2.73 8.28
CA SER A 24 -3.47 -2.35 8.83
C SER A 24 -3.04 -0.96 8.35
N PHE A 25 -3.16 -0.69 7.05
CA PHE A 25 -2.87 0.64 6.49
C PHE A 25 -3.75 1.73 7.12
N ASN A 26 -5.06 1.52 7.18
CA ASN A 26 -6.00 2.49 7.75
C ASN A 26 -5.74 2.76 9.23
N GLY A 27 -5.36 1.73 10.00
CA GLY A 27 -4.94 1.87 11.39
C GLY A 27 -3.70 2.77 11.51
N LYS A 28 -2.68 2.55 10.69
CA LYS A 28 -1.47 3.39 10.69
C LYS A 28 -1.74 4.83 10.26
N LEU A 29 -2.53 5.04 9.21
CA LEU A 29 -2.93 6.38 8.79
C LEU A 29 -3.65 7.14 9.91
N ARG A 30 -4.50 6.46 10.68
CA ARG A 30 -5.18 7.04 11.84
C ARG A 30 -4.18 7.42 12.94
N ASP A 31 -3.42 6.45 13.43
CA ASP A 31 -2.53 6.61 14.58
C ASP A 31 -1.38 7.61 14.32
N GLU A 32 -0.89 7.67 13.07
CA GLU A 32 0.32 8.41 12.72
C GLU A 32 0.02 9.79 12.13
N LEU A 33 -1.17 10.02 11.57
CA LEU A 33 -1.55 11.30 10.97
C LEU A 33 -2.85 11.86 11.55
N LEU A 34 -3.96 11.15 11.37
CA LEU A 34 -5.28 11.75 11.61
C LEU A 34 -5.55 12.07 13.08
N ASP A 35 -5.08 11.24 14.00
CA ASP A 35 -5.25 11.46 15.45
C ASP A 35 -4.21 12.43 16.02
N ARG A 36 -3.18 12.78 15.23
CA ARG A 36 -2.10 13.69 15.65
C ARG A 36 -2.28 15.13 15.19
N GLU A 37 -3.10 15.34 14.17
CA GLU A 37 -3.28 16.64 13.53
C GLU A 37 -4.69 17.18 13.75
N THR A 38 -4.80 18.50 13.89
CA THR A 38 -6.11 19.20 13.83
C THR A 38 -6.17 19.98 12.54
N PHE A 39 -7.17 19.71 11.70
CA PHE A 39 -7.33 20.35 10.40
C PHE A 39 -8.38 21.47 10.46
N TYR A 40 -8.05 22.63 9.92
CA TYR A 40 -8.95 23.78 9.81
C TYR A 40 -9.44 23.98 8.37
N ALA A 41 -8.74 23.41 7.39
CA ALA A 41 -9.13 23.46 5.98
C ALA A 41 -8.81 22.16 5.23
N LEU A 42 -9.61 21.86 4.21
CA LEU A 42 -9.39 20.72 3.31
C LEU A 42 -8.00 20.77 2.62
N ARG A 43 -7.48 21.99 2.38
CA ARG A 43 -6.14 22.18 1.80
C ARG A 43 -5.05 21.58 2.68
N GLU A 44 -5.16 21.72 4.00
CA GLU A 44 -4.19 21.17 4.96
C GLU A 44 -4.22 19.65 4.94
N VAL A 45 -5.42 19.05 4.96
CA VAL A 45 -5.60 17.60 4.84
C VAL A 45 -4.91 17.07 3.58
N ARG A 46 -5.10 17.72 2.42
CA ARG A 46 -4.47 17.30 1.16
C ARG A 46 -2.95 17.36 1.22
N ILE A 47 -2.39 18.43 1.77
CA ILE A 47 -0.93 18.60 1.86
C ILE A 47 -0.33 17.58 2.83
N LEU A 48 -0.87 17.47 4.04
CA LEU A 48 -0.35 16.58 5.07
C LEU A 48 -0.54 15.10 4.71
N THR A 49 -1.64 14.74 4.04
CA THR A 49 -1.85 13.37 3.54
C THR A 49 -0.85 13.01 2.44
N GLU A 50 -0.53 13.93 1.52
CA GLU A 50 0.49 13.67 0.49
C GLU A 50 1.90 13.55 1.08
N GLN A 51 2.23 14.38 2.07
CA GLN A 51 3.48 14.26 2.81
C GLN A 51 3.56 12.92 3.56
N TYR A 52 2.47 12.53 4.22
CA TYR A 52 2.37 11.23 4.89
C TYR A 52 2.55 10.08 3.90
N ARG A 53 1.89 10.12 2.73
CA ARG A 53 2.03 9.09 1.68
C ARG A 53 3.48 8.91 1.26
N HIS A 54 4.21 10.01 1.06
CA HIS A 54 5.63 9.96 0.71
C HIS A 54 6.46 9.33 1.84
N THR A 55 6.27 9.76 3.08
CA THR A 55 6.97 9.18 4.24
C THR A 55 6.64 7.69 4.39
N TYR A 56 5.37 7.29 4.29
CA TYR A 56 4.93 5.91 4.43
C TYR A 56 5.55 4.99 3.38
N ASN A 57 5.62 5.44 2.13
CA ASN A 57 6.11 4.65 1.00
C ASN A 57 7.64 4.63 0.87
N GLN A 58 8.33 5.69 1.29
CA GLN A 58 9.76 5.85 1.00
C GLN A 58 10.67 5.84 2.22
N VAL A 59 10.14 6.10 3.42
CA VAL A 59 10.96 6.31 4.63
C VAL A 59 10.55 5.38 5.76
N ARG A 60 9.25 5.14 5.93
CA ARG A 60 8.72 4.38 7.07
C ARG A 60 9.21 2.93 7.02
N PRO A 61 9.83 2.41 8.08
CA PRO A 61 10.23 1.01 8.13
C PRO A 61 9.01 0.11 8.38
N HIS A 62 8.95 -1.02 7.67
CA HIS A 62 7.88 -2.02 7.84
C HIS A 62 8.49 -3.35 8.26
N SER A 63 8.08 -3.88 9.41
CA SER A 63 8.61 -5.15 9.94
C SER A 63 8.35 -6.33 9.00
N SER A 64 7.23 -6.31 8.26
CA SER A 64 6.91 -7.30 7.22
C SER A 64 7.81 -7.20 5.98
N LEU A 65 8.57 -6.12 5.82
CA LEU A 65 9.48 -5.86 4.71
C LEU A 65 10.95 -5.79 5.18
N ASP A 66 11.27 -6.45 6.29
CA ASP A 66 12.62 -6.46 6.87
C ASP A 66 13.11 -5.03 7.20
N TYR A 67 12.19 -4.22 7.73
CA TYR A 67 12.37 -2.80 8.07
C TYR A 67 12.71 -1.89 6.88
N ARG A 68 12.47 -2.34 5.65
CA ARG A 68 12.57 -1.51 4.44
C ARG A 68 11.26 -0.78 4.14
N PRO A 69 11.32 0.39 3.48
CA PRO A 69 10.13 1.09 3.03
C PRO A 69 9.48 0.38 1.82
N PRO A 70 8.15 0.50 1.63
CA PRO A 70 7.40 -0.27 0.63
C PRO A 70 7.86 -0.03 -0.80
N GLU A 71 8.21 1.20 -1.16
CA GLU A 71 8.66 1.53 -2.52
C GLU A 71 10.01 0.90 -2.86
N SER A 72 10.90 0.75 -1.87
CA SER A 72 12.17 0.04 -2.07
C SER A 72 11.97 -1.47 -2.26
N ALA A 73 10.88 -2.04 -1.75
CA ALA A 73 10.49 -3.43 -1.95
C ALA A 73 9.65 -3.65 -3.22
N ALA A 74 9.00 -2.60 -3.72
CA ALA A 74 8.17 -2.63 -4.92
C ALA A 74 8.95 -2.40 -6.23
N VAL A 75 10.28 -2.22 -6.15
CA VAL A 75 11.15 -2.28 -7.33
C VAL A 75 10.99 -3.68 -7.91
N LEU A 76 10.17 -3.80 -8.96
CA LEU A 76 10.01 -5.02 -9.72
C LEU A 76 11.40 -5.45 -10.16
N THR A 77 11.92 -6.52 -9.57
CA THR A 77 13.04 -7.24 -10.18
C THR A 77 12.53 -7.71 -11.53
N VAL A 78 13.04 -7.09 -12.59
CA VAL A 78 12.92 -7.58 -13.96
C VAL A 78 13.75 -8.85 -14.06
N GLU A 79 13.38 -9.89 -13.33
CA GLU A 79 14.02 -11.19 -13.40
C GLU A 79 12.99 -12.29 -13.60
N THR A 80 12.97 -12.70 -14.87
CA THR A 80 12.81 -14.08 -15.34
C THR A 80 11.37 -14.59 -15.43
N ILE A 81 10.73 -14.32 -16.56
CA ILE A 81 9.75 -15.27 -17.14
C ILE A 81 10.57 -16.47 -17.65
N PRO A 82 10.48 -17.67 -17.05
CA PRO A 82 11.12 -18.85 -17.60
C PRO A 82 10.17 -19.49 -18.61
N GLU A 83 10.06 -18.90 -19.80
CA GLU A 83 9.43 -19.54 -20.96
C GLU A 83 10.37 -19.48 -22.17
N LEU A 84 11.51 -20.19 -22.11
CA LEU A 84 12.23 -20.63 -23.33
C LEU A 84 13.30 -21.71 -23.06
N VAL A 85 12.95 -22.82 -22.41
CA VAL A 85 13.84 -24.02 -22.36
C VAL A 85 13.08 -25.30 -22.75
N GLY A 86 12.16 -25.19 -23.71
CA GLY A 86 11.26 -26.30 -24.04
C GLY A 86 10.96 -26.55 -25.52
N LEU A 87 11.58 -25.84 -26.46
CA LEU A 87 11.35 -26.05 -27.89
C LEU A 87 12.59 -25.69 -28.73
N THR A 88 13.64 -26.50 -28.64
CA THR A 88 14.55 -26.89 -29.75
C THR A 88 15.32 -28.13 -29.34
#